data_AF-A0A1X7SPB1-F1
#
_entry.id   AF-A0A1X7SPB1-F1
#
_cell.length_a   1.000
_cell.length_b   1.000
_cell.length_c   1.000
_cell.angle_alpha   90.00
_cell.angle_beta   90.00
_cell.angle_gamma   90.00
#
_symmetry.space_group_name_H-M   'P 1'
#
loop_
_entity.id
_entity.type
_entity.pdbx_description
1 polymer ?
#
loop_
_entity_poly.entity_id
_entity_poly.type
_entity_poly.pdbx_seq_one_letter_code
_entity_poly.pdbx_strand_id
1 'polypeptide(L)'
;MLQEFTDYNLLKFTNRPLFVTLKNNTLKDILVKSKHSPTAEDSKTIISQTKVCNNFNELIFSIPKEKSPAKPGSCKRPRCATCQHFNSSSYFQSTATKQQCRVKQSFSCSSTNIIYLITCSKCHKQYVGKTSKTLRERVFHHRSSIKNNQARYICKHFNLPGHSLANFKIQVIDRKENATDLQNQEEHWIKLLDTLHPKGLNVTSLY
;
A
#
# COMPACT_ATOMS: atom_id res chain seq x y z
N MET A 1 -28.72 -14.29 -32.18
CA MET A 1 -27.56 -13.38 -32.02
C MET A 1 -26.70 -13.63 -30.78
N LEU A 2 -27.20 -13.59 -29.52
CA LEU A 2 -26.40 -13.98 -28.34
C LEU A 2 -26.26 -15.51 -28.18
N GLN A 3 -27.31 -16.28 -28.52
CA GLN A 3 -27.27 -17.75 -28.48
C GLN A 3 -26.23 -18.30 -29.49
N GLU A 4 -26.30 -17.87 -30.75
CA GLU A 4 -25.38 -18.32 -31.82
C GLU A 4 -23.92 -17.96 -31.57
N PHE A 5 -23.65 -16.83 -30.88
CA PHE A 5 -22.29 -16.44 -30.49
C PHE A 5 -21.74 -17.30 -29.34
N THR A 6 -22.62 -17.81 -28.49
CA THR A 6 -22.26 -18.71 -27.38
C THR A 6 -21.98 -20.12 -27.91
N ASP A 7 -22.80 -20.59 -28.87
CA ASP A 7 -22.64 -21.90 -29.51
C ASP A 7 -21.41 -21.94 -30.44
N TYR A 8 -21.12 -20.85 -31.16
CA TYR A 8 -19.90 -20.73 -31.98
C TYR A 8 -18.62 -20.82 -31.14
N ASN A 9 -18.62 -20.26 -29.92
CA ASN A 9 -17.46 -20.31 -29.03
C ASN A 9 -17.34 -21.65 -28.28
N LEU A 10 -18.45 -22.33 -27.98
CA LEU A 10 -18.40 -23.66 -27.34
C LEU A 10 -17.95 -24.76 -28.31
N LEU A 11 -18.36 -24.72 -29.57
CA LEU A 11 -17.95 -25.73 -30.56
C LEU A 11 -16.49 -25.60 -31.02
N LYS A 12 -15.91 -24.39 -31.01
CA LYS A 12 -14.55 -24.16 -31.51
C LYS A 12 -13.44 -24.34 -30.46
N PHE A 13 -13.76 -24.32 -29.17
CA PHE A 13 -12.76 -24.23 -28.09
C PHE A 13 -12.80 -25.37 -27.07
N THR A 14 -13.52 -26.48 -27.31
CA THR A 14 -13.68 -27.55 -26.31
C THR A 14 -12.48 -28.46 -26.08
N ASN A 15 -11.35 -28.32 -26.78
CA ASN A 15 -10.19 -29.21 -26.52
C ASN A 15 -8.81 -28.54 -26.60
N ARG A 16 -8.69 -27.23 -26.36
CA ARG A 16 -7.37 -26.61 -26.14
C ARG A 16 -7.38 -25.64 -24.97
N PRO A 17 -6.41 -25.72 -24.05
CA PRO A 17 -6.33 -24.79 -22.93
C PRO A 17 -6.04 -23.38 -23.45
N LEU A 18 -6.86 -22.42 -23.01
CA LEU A 18 -6.68 -21.01 -23.32
C LEU A 18 -5.59 -20.44 -22.39
N PHE A 19 -4.39 -20.20 -22.92
CA PHE A 19 -3.38 -19.41 -22.22
C PHE A 19 -3.55 -17.94 -22.61
N VAL A 20 -4.03 -17.13 -21.67
CA VAL A 20 -4.04 -15.67 -21.82
C VAL A 20 -2.78 -15.12 -21.16
N THR A 21 -1.79 -14.74 -21.95
CA THR A 21 -0.63 -14.00 -21.45
C THR A 21 -0.90 -12.51 -21.53
N LEU A 22 -1.17 -11.87 -20.40
CA LEU A 22 -1.05 -10.42 -20.28
C LEU A 22 0.44 -10.08 -20.19
N LYS A 23 0.97 -9.29 -21.13
CA LYS A 23 2.39 -8.89 -21.14
C LYS A 23 2.72 -8.14 -19.86
N ASN A 24 3.46 -8.75 -18.94
CA ASN A 24 4.13 -8.08 -17.83
C ASN A 24 5.48 -8.76 -17.50
N ASN A 25 6.49 -7.95 -17.19
CA ASN A 25 7.92 -8.29 -17.21
C ASN A 25 8.50 -8.88 -15.92
N THR A 26 7.70 -9.53 -15.07
CA THR A 26 8.22 -10.15 -13.83
C THR A 26 7.70 -11.57 -13.63
N LEU A 27 8.63 -12.51 -13.38
CA LEU A 27 8.40 -13.95 -13.19
C LEU A 27 7.44 -14.30 -12.04
N LYS A 28 7.17 -13.38 -11.10
CA LYS A 28 6.35 -13.64 -9.90
C LYS A 28 4.85 -13.76 -10.18
N ASP A 29 4.38 -13.36 -11.36
CA ASP A 29 2.96 -13.36 -11.71
C ASP A 29 2.56 -14.42 -12.74
N ILE A 30 3.47 -15.34 -13.12
CA ILE A 30 3.12 -16.51 -13.94
C ILE A 30 2.58 -17.60 -13.02
N LEU A 31 1.39 -17.38 -12.47
CA LEU A 31 0.60 -18.43 -11.82
C LEU A 31 -0.65 -18.65 -12.67
N VAL A 32 -0.53 -19.54 -13.65
CA VAL A 32 -1.68 -20.01 -14.43
C VAL A 32 -2.43 -21.01 -13.58
N LYS A 33 -3.54 -20.58 -12.96
CA LYS A 33 -4.49 -21.51 -12.36
C LYS A 33 -5.31 -22.15 -13.47
N SER A 34 -4.92 -23.36 -13.86
CA SER A 34 -5.74 -24.24 -14.69
C SER A 34 -6.99 -24.67 -13.89
N LYS A 35 -8.15 -24.69 -14.53
CA LYS A 35 -9.36 -25.31 -13.96
C LYS A 35 -9.28 -26.84 -13.92
N HIS A 36 -8.36 -27.43 -14.67
CA HIS A 36 -8.17 -28.87 -14.76
C HIS A 36 -6.91 -29.28 -14.00
N SER A 37 -7.07 -30.23 -13.08
CA SER A 37 -5.95 -30.87 -12.39
C SER A 37 -5.25 -31.85 -13.35
N PRO A 38 -3.92 -31.97 -13.31
CA PRO A 38 -3.20 -32.89 -14.21
C PRO A 38 -3.66 -34.32 -13.97
N THR A 39 -3.79 -35.10 -15.05
CA THR A 39 -4.08 -36.52 -14.92
C THR A 39 -2.83 -37.28 -14.44
N ALA A 40 -2.98 -38.55 -14.07
CA ALA A 40 -1.88 -39.37 -13.55
C ALA A 40 -0.76 -39.58 -14.60
N GLU A 41 -1.09 -39.55 -15.89
CA GLU A 41 -0.12 -39.68 -16.99
C GLU A 41 0.62 -38.35 -17.26
N ASP A 42 -0.09 -37.23 -17.17
CA ASP A 42 0.51 -35.88 -17.23
C ASP A 42 1.51 -35.68 -16.08
N SER A 43 1.14 -36.14 -14.89
CA SER A 43 1.98 -36.05 -13.69
C SER A 43 3.28 -36.84 -13.86
N LYS A 44 3.22 -38.05 -14.44
CA LYS A 44 4.40 -38.88 -14.73
C LYS A 44 5.31 -38.22 -15.77
N THR A 45 4.74 -37.61 -16.80
CA THR A 45 5.49 -36.92 -17.86
C THR A 45 6.20 -35.68 -17.32
N ILE A 46 5.53 -34.88 -16.49
CA ILE A 46 6.12 -33.70 -15.84
C ILE A 46 7.29 -34.09 -14.94
N ILE A 47 7.15 -35.15 -14.14
CA ILE A 47 8.23 -35.65 -13.27
C ILE A 47 9.42 -36.17 -14.10
N SER A 48 9.16 -36.84 -15.23
CA SER A 48 10.24 -37.35 -16.11
C SER A 48 11.03 -36.25 -16.83
N GLN A 49 10.42 -35.09 -17.06
CA GLN A 49 11.01 -33.96 -17.80
C GLN A 49 11.58 -32.88 -16.88
N THR A 50 11.35 -32.97 -15.57
CA THR A 50 11.92 -32.04 -14.58
C THR A 50 13.19 -32.62 -13.98
N LYS A 51 14.32 -31.94 -14.16
CA LYS A 51 15.57 -32.32 -13.49
C LYS A 51 15.49 -31.95 -12.01
N VAL A 52 15.62 -32.96 -11.14
CA VAL A 52 15.72 -32.73 -9.69
C VAL A 52 17.05 -32.04 -9.39
N CYS A 53 16.99 -30.83 -8.84
CA CYS A 53 18.17 -30.12 -8.34
C CYS A 53 18.47 -30.61 -6.92
N ASN A 54 19.48 -31.46 -6.77
CA ASN A 54 19.87 -32.03 -5.47
C ASN A 54 20.74 -31.10 -4.60
N ASN A 55 21.12 -29.91 -5.10
CA ASN A 55 22.01 -29.00 -4.39
C ASN A 55 21.39 -27.63 -4.11
N PHE A 56 20.22 -27.63 -3.49
CA PHE A 56 19.55 -26.41 -3.01
C PHE A 56 20.41 -25.62 -1.99
N ASN A 57 21.35 -26.29 -1.31
CA ASN A 57 22.17 -25.69 -0.26
C ASN A 57 23.34 -24.84 -0.77
N GLU A 58 23.93 -25.14 -1.93
CA GLU A 58 25.06 -24.34 -2.47
C GLU A 58 24.61 -23.01 -3.10
N LEU A 59 23.37 -22.95 -3.61
CA LEU A 59 22.77 -21.71 -4.10
C LEU A 59 22.42 -20.73 -2.96
N ILE A 60 22.19 -21.23 -1.74
CA ILE A 60 21.91 -20.40 -0.55
C ILE A 60 23.16 -19.65 -0.08
N PHE A 61 24.34 -20.28 -0.16
CA PHE A 61 25.58 -19.71 0.38
C PHE A 61 26.23 -18.65 -0.52
N SER A 62 25.80 -18.60 -1.79
CA SER A 62 26.26 -17.61 -2.79
C SER A 62 25.33 -16.39 -2.90
N ILE A 63 24.17 -16.41 -2.24
CA ILE A 63 23.31 -15.24 -2.12
C ILE A 63 23.97 -14.31 -1.10
N PRO A 64 24.31 -13.05 -1.46
CA PRO A 64 24.75 -12.07 -0.48
C PRO A 64 23.71 -12.06 0.63
N LYS A 65 24.10 -12.30 1.89
CA LYS A 65 23.17 -12.21 3.03
C LYS A 65 22.45 -10.86 2.97
N GLU A 66 21.25 -10.83 2.38
CA GLU A 66 20.39 -9.68 2.46
C GLU A 66 20.09 -9.53 3.93
N LYS A 67 20.57 -8.42 4.50
CA LYS A 67 20.23 -8.01 5.85
C LYS A 67 18.72 -8.14 5.96
N SER A 68 18.27 -8.98 6.90
CA SER A 68 16.85 -9.15 7.26
C SER A 68 16.10 -7.84 7.05
N PRO A 69 15.00 -7.81 6.27
CA PRO A 69 14.39 -6.55 5.85
C PRO A 69 14.12 -5.71 7.08
N ALA A 70 14.81 -4.58 7.18
CA ALA A 70 14.58 -3.62 8.24
C ALA A 70 13.08 -3.31 8.25
N LYS A 71 12.45 -3.42 9.42
CA LYS A 71 11.06 -2.99 9.62
C LYS A 71 10.88 -1.66 8.88
N PRO A 72 9.90 -1.52 7.97
CA PRO A 72 9.70 -0.25 7.27
C PRO A 72 9.54 0.82 8.34
N GLY A 73 10.27 1.95 8.35
CA GLY A 73 9.75 3.11 9.10
C GLY A 73 10.38 3.63 10.39
N SER A 74 11.51 3.15 10.89
CA SER A 74 12.23 3.90 11.95
C SER A 74 13.57 4.38 11.42
N CYS A 75 13.84 5.67 11.51
CA CYS A 75 15.18 6.17 11.21
C CYS A 75 16.12 5.75 12.36
N LYS A 76 17.39 5.51 12.04
CA LYS A 76 18.42 5.10 13.01
C LYS A 76 18.80 6.20 14.03
N ARG A 77 18.04 7.30 14.11
CA ARG A 77 18.31 8.40 15.04
C ARG A 77 17.62 8.13 16.37
N PRO A 78 18.34 8.14 17.49
CA PRO A 78 17.72 8.04 18.81
C PRO A 78 16.76 9.23 19.02
N ARG A 79 15.60 8.97 19.65
CA ARG A 79 14.60 9.98 20.02
C ARG A 79 14.05 10.80 18.84
N CYS A 80 13.97 10.24 17.63
CA CYS A 80 13.35 10.95 16.51
C CYS A 80 11.86 11.23 16.78
N ALA A 81 11.52 12.50 16.96
CA ALA A 81 10.17 12.94 17.28
C ALA A 81 9.15 12.76 16.15
N THR A 82 9.59 12.38 14.94
CA THR A 82 8.71 11.91 13.86
C THR A 82 8.43 10.42 13.99
N CYS A 83 9.46 9.62 14.24
CA CYS A 83 9.34 8.16 14.32
C CYS A 83 8.48 7.70 15.50
N GLN A 84 8.36 8.49 16.56
CA GLN A 84 7.42 8.20 17.67
C GLN A 84 5.94 8.11 17.22
N HIS A 85 5.59 8.78 16.12
CA HIS A 85 4.24 8.77 15.55
C HIS A 85 4.13 7.82 14.34
N PHE A 86 5.24 7.31 13.84
CA PHE A 86 5.30 6.63 12.55
C PHE A 86 4.79 5.18 12.64
N ASN A 87 3.79 4.87 11.82
CA ASN A 87 3.32 3.52 11.60
C ASN A 87 4.12 2.88 10.46
N SER A 88 4.79 1.80 10.82
CA SER A 88 5.75 1.01 10.05
C SER A 88 5.11 -0.10 9.21
N SER A 89 3.78 -0.25 9.27
CA SER A 89 3.07 -1.33 8.59
C SER A 89 3.16 -1.22 7.07
N SER A 90 3.25 -2.38 6.40
CA SER A 90 3.12 -2.48 4.94
C SER A 90 1.65 -2.48 4.47
N TYR A 91 0.70 -2.38 5.40
CA TYR A 91 -0.73 -2.32 5.12
C TYR A 91 -1.37 -1.17 5.89
N PHE A 92 -2.41 -0.60 5.31
CA PHE A 92 -3.31 0.34 5.97
C PHE A 92 -4.75 0.00 5.59
N GLN A 93 -5.70 0.39 6.43
CA GLN A 93 -7.12 0.16 6.21
C GLN A 93 -7.86 1.49 6.31
N SER A 94 -8.77 1.76 5.37
CA SER A 94 -9.71 2.87 5.50
C SER A 94 -10.68 2.57 6.65
N THR A 95 -10.83 3.52 7.55
CA THR A 95 -11.85 3.42 8.61
C THR A 95 -13.26 3.56 8.04
N ALA A 96 -13.43 4.38 7.00
CA ALA A 96 -14.73 4.67 6.41
C ALA A 96 -15.18 3.56 5.45
N THR A 97 -14.32 3.16 4.50
CA THR A 97 -14.68 2.17 3.47
C THR A 97 -14.33 0.73 3.86
N LYS A 98 -13.59 0.53 4.95
CA LYS A 98 -13.06 -0.77 5.42
C LYS A 98 -12.09 -1.45 4.45
N GLN A 99 -11.78 -0.81 3.33
CA GLN A 99 -10.84 -1.31 2.34
C GLN A 99 -9.42 -1.36 2.90
N GLN A 100 -8.76 -2.50 2.74
CA GLN A 100 -7.37 -2.69 3.09
C GLN A 100 -6.48 -2.51 1.85
N CYS A 101 -5.42 -1.73 1.99
CA CYS A 101 -4.47 -1.42 0.93
C CYS A 101 -3.06 -1.79 1.36
N ARG A 102 -2.24 -2.25 0.41
CA ARG A 102 -0.82 -2.56 0.63
C ARG A 102 0.04 -1.38 0.20
N VAL A 103 0.95 -0.96 1.07
CA VAL A 103 2.01 -0.01 0.76
C VAL A 103 3.04 -0.72 -0.10
N LYS A 104 3.24 -0.25 -1.33
CA LYS A 104 4.10 -0.92 -2.34
C LYS A 104 5.59 -0.74 -2.09
N GLN A 105 5.98 0.29 -1.34
CA GLN A 105 7.37 0.68 -1.15
C GLN A 105 7.68 0.87 0.34
N SER A 106 8.94 0.70 0.72
CA SER A 106 9.40 1.03 2.08
C SER A 106 9.68 2.52 2.20
N PHE A 107 9.22 3.14 3.28
CA PHE A 107 9.42 4.56 3.54
C PHE A 107 10.09 4.81 4.90
N SER A 108 10.62 6.02 5.07
CA SER A 108 11.20 6.49 6.32
C SER A 108 10.80 7.93 6.61
N CYS A 109 11.16 8.46 7.78
CA CYS A 109 10.90 9.87 8.11
C CYS A 109 11.63 10.87 7.20
N SER A 110 12.59 10.42 6.39
CA SER A 110 13.34 11.26 5.45
C SER A 110 12.76 11.24 4.03
N SER A 111 11.72 10.44 3.79
CA SER A 111 11.08 10.36 2.47
C SER A 111 10.43 11.69 2.06
N THR A 112 10.58 12.05 0.79
CA THR A 112 10.05 13.25 0.12
C THR A 112 9.11 12.86 -1.02
N ASN A 113 8.29 13.82 -1.47
CA ASN A 113 7.28 13.65 -2.52
C ASN A 113 6.36 12.45 -2.25
N ILE A 114 5.74 12.49 -1.07
CA ILE A 114 4.96 11.39 -0.51
C ILE A 114 3.53 11.81 -0.20
N ILE A 115 2.65 10.82 -0.22
CA ILE A 115 1.30 10.87 0.32
C ILE A 115 1.31 10.08 1.63
N TYR A 116 0.74 10.67 2.68
CA TYR A 116 0.66 10.06 3.99
C TYR A 116 -0.78 10.05 4.52
N LEU A 117 -1.03 9.10 5.41
CA LEU A 117 -2.29 8.91 6.12
C LEU A 117 -2.04 9.18 7.61
N ILE A 118 -2.74 10.15 8.18
CA ILE A 118 -2.83 10.35 9.63
C ILE A 118 -4.08 9.64 10.11
N THR A 119 -3.95 8.82 11.15
CA THR A 119 -5.07 8.14 11.83
C THR A 119 -5.10 8.59 13.28
N CYS A 120 -6.25 9.05 13.75
CA CYS A 120 -6.48 9.28 15.16
C CYS A 120 -6.71 7.93 15.87
N SER A 121 -5.83 7.55 16.79
CA SER A 121 -5.97 6.26 17.48
C SER A 121 -7.14 6.19 18.47
N LYS A 122 -7.79 7.33 18.75
CA LYS A 122 -8.94 7.41 19.67
C LYS A 122 -10.28 7.17 18.98
N CYS A 123 -10.54 7.87 17.87
CA CYS A 123 -11.81 7.80 17.16
C CYS A 123 -11.69 7.20 15.75
N HIS A 124 -10.49 6.77 15.36
CA HIS A 124 -10.16 6.18 14.07
C HIS A 124 -10.40 7.06 12.85
N LYS A 125 -10.77 8.34 13.01
CA LYS A 125 -10.88 9.26 11.87
C LYS A 125 -9.52 9.45 11.20
N GLN A 126 -9.55 9.57 9.88
CA GLN A 126 -8.37 9.59 9.03
C GLN A 126 -8.26 10.89 8.24
N TYR A 127 -7.02 11.33 8.02
CA TYR A 127 -6.64 12.47 7.18
C TYR A 127 -5.61 12.00 6.15
N VAL A 128 -5.85 12.26 4.87
CA VAL A 128 -4.85 12.11 3.82
C VAL A 128 -4.19 13.46 3.58
N GLY A 129 -2.87 13.47 3.45
CA GLY A 129 -2.16 14.66 3.03
C GLY A 129 -0.94 14.32 2.19
N LYS A 130 -0.45 15.31 1.44
CA LYS A 130 0.83 15.22 0.71
C LYS A 130 1.92 16.11 1.29
N THR A 131 3.16 15.84 0.89
CA THR A 131 4.28 16.76 1.07
C THR A 131 5.36 16.52 0.02
N SER A 132 5.92 17.59 -0.53
CA SER A 132 7.16 17.56 -1.32
C SER A 132 8.42 17.60 -0.44
N LYS A 133 8.28 18.14 0.77
CA LYS A 133 9.32 18.15 1.81
C LYS A 133 9.44 16.79 2.48
N THR A 134 10.38 16.67 3.42
CA THR A 134 10.54 15.43 4.18
C THR A 134 9.33 15.17 5.07
N LEU A 135 9.01 13.89 5.30
CA LEU A 135 7.98 13.52 6.28
C LEU A 135 8.27 14.12 7.66
N ARG A 136 9.55 14.20 8.04
CA ARG A 136 10.00 14.82 9.29
C ARG A 136 9.52 16.25 9.41
N GLU A 137 9.81 17.09 8.41
CA GLU A 137 9.36 18.49 8.38
C GLU A 137 7.84 18.56 8.47
N ARG A 138 7.13 17.74 7.69
CA ARG A 138 5.67 17.76 7.70
C ARG A 138 5.08 17.39 9.06
N VAL A 139 5.62 16.39 9.74
CA VAL A 139 5.20 16.00 11.10
C VAL A 139 5.59 17.05 12.13
N PHE A 140 6.75 17.70 11.99
CA PHE A 140 7.12 18.84 12.84
C PHE A 140 6.07 19.95 12.74
N HIS A 141 5.69 20.34 11.52
CA HIS A 141 4.67 21.36 11.31
C HIS A 141 3.31 20.96 11.90
N HIS A 142 2.81 19.75 11.63
CA HIS A 142 1.55 19.28 12.23
C HIS A 142 1.59 19.33 13.76
N ARG A 143 2.68 18.87 14.38
CA ARG A 143 2.84 18.90 15.85
C ARG A 143 2.85 20.32 16.40
N SER A 144 3.61 21.22 15.77
CA SER A 144 3.67 22.63 16.15
C SER A 144 2.29 23.29 16.03
N SER A 145 1.59 23.05 14.91
CA SER A 145 0.25 23.57 14.67
C SER A 145 -0.79 23.09 15.68
N ILE A 146 -0.74 21.82 16.08
CA ILE A 146 -1.61 21.25 17.12
C ILE A 146 -1.30 21.90 18.47
N LYS A 147 -0.02 21.98 18.86
CA LYS A 147 0.41 22.60 20.12
C LYS A 147 0.00 24.07 20.23
N ASN A 148 0.08 24.80 19.12
CA ASN A 148 -0.27 26.22 19.04
C ASN A 148 -1.75 26.45 18.70
N ASN A 149 -2.59 25.40 18.75
CA ASN A 149 -4.03 25.45 18.50
C ASN A 149 -4.43 26.22 17.22
N GLN A 150 -3.69 26.02 16.12
CA GLN A 150 -3.97 26.71 14.87
C GLN A 150 -5.37 26.36 14.34
N ALA A 151 -6.01 27.30 13.63
CA ALA A 151 -7.39 27.20 13.16
C ALA A 151 -7.64 26.19 12.01
N ARG A 152 -6.80 25.15 11.85
CA ARG A 152 -7.04 24.07 10.89
C ARG A 152 -7.87 22.95 11.51
N TYR A 153 -8.76 22.34 10.74
CA TYR A 153 -9.67 21.29 11.22
C TYR A 153 -8.93 20.15 11.93
N ILE A 154 -7.86 19.63 11.33
CA ILE A 154 -7.02 18.59 11.96
C ILE A 154 -6.42 19.03 13.31
N CYS A 155 -6.06 20.30 13.45
CA CYS A 155 -5.49 20.84 14.70
C CYS A 155 -6.57 20.91 15.77
N LYS A 156 -7.74 21.48 15.43
CA LYS A 156 -8.91 21.52 16.32
C LYS A 156 -9.29 20.11 16.79
N HIS A 157 -9.29 19.13 15.88
CA HIS A 157 -9.61 17.74 16.21
C HIS A 157 -8.71 17.16 17.31
N PHE A 158 -7.39 17.32 17.19
CA PHE A 158 -6.44 16.79 18.19
C PHE A 158 -6.43 17.58 19.52
N ASN A 159 -7.12 18.72 19.59
CA ASN A 159 -7.32 19.51 20.81
C ASN A 159 -8.72 19.32 21.42
N LEU A 160 -9.58 18.46 20.86
CA LEU A 160 -10.86 18.09 21.46
C LEU A 160 -10.69 17.29 22.76
N PRO A 161 -11.68 17.27 23.66
CA PRO A 161 -11.62 16.50 24.90
C PRO A 161 -11.15 15.05 24.70
N GLY A 162 -10.10 14.72 25.45
CA GLY A 162 -9.37 13.46 25.45
C GLY A 162 -8.74 13.06 24.10
N HIS A 163 -8.62 13.96 23.14
CA HIS A 163 -7.74 13.81 21.99
C HIS A 163 -6.42 14.53 22.30
N SER A 164 -5.32 14.04 21.73
CA SER A 164 -4.00 14.63 21.92
C SER A 164 -3.03 14.20 20.83
N LEU A 165 -1.82 14.76 20.85
CA LEU A 165 -0.70 14.28 20.03
C LEU A 165 -0.34 12.80 20.27
N ALA A 166 -0.69 12.21 21.41
CA ALA A 166 -0.48 10.77 21.62
C ALA A 166 -1.35 9.92 20.68
N ASN A 167 -2.51 10.44 20.28
CA ASN A 167 -3.43 9.80 19.34
C ASN A 167 -3.06 10.04 17.87
N PHE A 168 -2.06 10.89 17.60
CA PHE A 168 -1.59 11.17 16.24
C PHE A 168 -0.67 10.03 15.76
N LYS A 169 -1.15 9.22 14.82
CA LYS A 169 -0.37 8.19 14.12
C LYS A 169 -0.30 8.50 12.64
N ILE A 170 0.89 8.36 12.03
CA ILE A 170 1.12 8.71 10.63
C ILE A 170 1.80 7.56 9.89
N GLN A 171 1.34 7.28 8.67
CA GLN A 171 1.88 6.25 7.79
C GLN A 171 2.08 6.84 6.40
N VAL A 172 3.19 6.50 5.73
CA VAL A 172 3.32 6.83 4.29
C VAL A 172 2.63 5.75 3.50
N ILE A 173 1.74 6.16 2.60
CA ILE A 173 0.91 5.24 1.81
C ILE A 173 1.31 5.18 0.35
N ASP A 174 1.90 6.26 -0.19
CA ASP A 174 2.26 6.35 -1.60
C ASP A 174 3.31 7.45 -1.85
N ARG A 175 3.87 7.47 -3.07
CA ARG A 175 4.91 8.39 -3.55
C ARG A 175 4.63 8.77 -5.01
N LYS A 176 4.92 10.02 -5.36
CA LYS A 176 4.96 10.49 -6.75
C LYS A 176 6.20 11.35 -6.97
N GLU A 177 6.72 11.39 -8.18
CA GLU A 177 7.91 12.20 -8.49
C GLU A 177 7.53 13.64 -8.83
N ASN A 178 6.44 13.81 -9.58
CA ASN A 178 6.00 15.12 -10.07
C ASN A 178 4.97 15.76 -9.13
N ALA A 179 4.99 17.10 -9.05
CA ALA A 179 4.07 17.86 -8.19
C ALA A 179 2.59 17.71 -8.60
N THR A 180 2.32 17.70 -9.91
CA THR A 180 0.97 17.50 -10.47
C THR A 180 0.44 16.11 -10.12
N ASP A 181 1.25 15.08 -10.34
CA ASP A 181 0.89 13.70 -9.97
C ASP A 181 0.66 13.57 -8.47
N LEU A 182 1.46 14.28 -7.65
CA LEU A 182 1.31 14.28 -6.20
C LEU A 182 -0.01 14.92 -5.75
N GLN A 183 -0.47 15.99 -6.40
CA GLN A 183 -1.80 16.59 -6.17
C GLN A 183 -2.92 15.62 -6.55
N ASN A 184 -2.89 15.11 -7.78
CA ASN A 184 -3.93 14.21 -8.30
C ASN A 184 -4.02 12.93 -7.45
N GLN A 185 -2.87 12.42 -6.99
CA GLN A 185 -2.82 11.24 -6.15
C GLN A 185 -3.34 11.50 -4.73
N GLU A 186 -3.10 12.68 -4.15
CA GLU A 186 -3.70 13.07 -2.86
C GLU A 186 -5.22 13.09 -2.96
N GLU A 187 -5.78 13.73 -3.98
CA GLU A 187 -7.23 13.79 -4.22
C GLU A 187 -7.83 12.41 -4.45
N HIS A 188 -7.14 11.56 -5.23
CA HIS A 188 -7.53 10.19 -5.45
C HIS A 188 -7.62 9.42 -4.12
N TRP A 189 -6.60 9.52 -3.26
CA TRP A 189 -6.60 8.85 -1.96
C TRP A 189 -7.64 9.41 -1.00
N ILE A 190 -7.89 10.73 -0.99
CA ILE A 190 -8.98 11.34 -0.19
C ILE A 190 -10.33 10.73 -0.57
N LYS A 191 -10.62 10.62 -1.88
CA LYS A 191 -11.87 10.06 -2.39
C LYS A 191 -11.97 8.56 -2.11
N LEU A 192 -10.90 7.80 -2.41
CA LEU A 192 -10.88 6.36 -2.27
C LEU A 192 -11.03 5.91 -0.81
N LEU A 193 -10.42 6.64 0.14
CA LEU A 193 -10.47 6.31 1.56
C LEU A 193 -11.63 6.98 2.29
N ASP A 194 -12.41 7.83 1.62
CA ASP A 194 -13.53 8.61 2.16
C ASP A 194 -13.13 9.37 3.45
N THR A 195 -12.03 10.14 3.35
CA THR A 195 -11.46 10.88 4.49
C THR A 195 -12.01 12.29 4.65
N LEU A 196 -13.02 12.68 3.88
CA LEU A 196 -13.69 13.97 4.02
C LEU A 196 -14.57 14.02 5.29
N HIS A 197 -14.64 15.19 5.91
CA HIS A 197 -15.59 15.46 6.97
C HIS A 197 -17.04 15.26 6.47
N PRO A 198 -17.94 14.60 7.22
CA PRO A 198 -17.83 14.24 8.64
C PRO A 198 -17.17 12.89 8.94
N LYS A 199 -16.91 12.06 7.93
CA LYS A 199 -16.41 10.69 8.14
C LYS A 199 -14.93 10.69 8.51
N GLY A 200 -14.11 11.50 7.85
CA GLY A 200 -12.71 11.73 8.16
C GLY A 200 -12.38 13.14 8.62
N LEU A 201 -11.13 13.54 8.39
CA LEU A 201 -10.51 14.77 8.89
C LEU A 201 -10.06 15.73 7.77
N ASN A 202 -10.17 15.33 6.49
CA ASN A 202 -10.02 16.25 5.37
C ASN A 202 -11.25 17.15 5.30
N VAL A 203 -11.04 18.44 5.01
CA VAL A 203 -12.11 19.39 4.74
C VAL A 203 -11.93 19.91 3.33
N THR A 204 -13.03 20.03 2.58
CA THR A 204 -13.01 20.78 1.34
C THR A 204 -12.81 22.24 1.72
N SER A 205 -11.86 22.93 1.07
CA SER A 205 -11.76 24.38 1.13
C SER A 205 -13.00 24.98 0.47
N LEU A 206 -14.10 25.05 1.22
CA LEU A 206 -15.20 25.94 0.92
C LEU A 206 -15.10 27.07 1.93
N TYR A 207 -15.09 28.28 1.38
CA TYR A 207 -14.88 29.61 1.97
C TYR A 207 -13.43 30.07 2.10
#